data_AF-A0A1A8VBQ7-F1
#
_entry.id   AF-A0A1A8VBQ7-F1
#
_cell.length_a   1.000
_cell.length_b   1.000
_cell.length_c   1.000
_cell.angle_alpha   90.00
_cell.angle_beta   90.00
_cell.angle_gamma   90.00
#
_symmetry.space_group_name_H-M   'P 1'
#
loop_
_entity.id
_entity.type
_entity.pdbx_description
1 polymer ?
#
loop_
_entity_poly.entity_id
_entity_poly.type
_entity_poly.pdbx_seq_one_letter_code
_entity_poly.pdbx_strand_id
1 'polypeptide(L)'
;FSRLEIKVEGLPRSTFITTGQHILIEGEDEDNPYVAKVVRLFGDESGQQKKAVVQWFFRVSEVPLSKMKLLGREPHPKEIFFYHGRSSEDDVDVESILRPVQVQHLEAAAPFPDSDDDTLYVKLSWDLKTFRVLDPALMASPRHANSSLPPSPPCSP
;
A
#
# COMPACT_ATOMS: atom_id res chain seq x y z
N PHE A 1 -10.20 -8.76 10.33
CA PHE A 1 -11.28 -7.91 9.78
C PHE A 1 -11.10 -7.74 8.28
N SER A 2 -12.17 -7.55 7.49
CA SER A 2 -12.07 -7.24 6.04
C SER A 2 -12.16 -5.74 5.73
N ARG A 3 -12.74 -4.97 6.66
CA ARG A 3 -12.92 -3.52 6.61
C ARG A 3 -12.84 -2.94 8.01
N LEU A 4 -12.25 -1.76 8.16
CA LEU A 4 -12.25 -1.00 9.41
C LEU A 4 -12.70 0.44 9.14
N GLU A 5 -13.44 0.99 10.10
CA GLU A 5 -13.79 2.40 10.14
C GLU A 5 -12.71 3.17 10.91
N ILE A 6 -12.26 4.27 10.30
CA ILE A 6 -11.23 5.18 10.81
C ILE A 6 -11.87 6.56 10.99
N LYS A 7 -11.46 7.26 12.04
CA LYS A 7 -11.80 8.66 12.25
C LYS A 7 -10.53 9.46 12.02
N VAL A 8 -10.63 10.43 11.13
CA VAL A 8 -9.54 11.35 10.81
C VAL A 8 -9.88 12.67 11.47
N GLU A 9 -8.98 13.22 12.27
CA GLU A 9 -9.20 14.51 12.91
C GLU A 9 -9.49 15.59 11.86
N GLY A 10 -10.51 16.42 12.11
CA GLY A 10 -10.94 17.48 11.19
C GLY A 10 -11.89 17.04 10.06
N LEU A 11 -12.13 15.75 9.85
CA LEU A 11 -13.13 15.27 8.89
C LEU A 11 -14.45 14.89 9.58
N PRO A 12 -15.61 15.43 9.14
CA PRO A 12 -16.90 15.15 9.77
C PRO A 12 -17.42 13.73 9.49
N ARG A 13 -16.78 12.99 8.58
CA ARG A 13 -17.17 11.63 8.19
C ARG A 13 -16.04 10.67 8.50
N SER A 14 -16.38 9.56 9.13
CA SER A 14 -15.49 8.42 9.21
C SER A 14 -15.18 7.88 7.83
N THR A 15 -13.92 7.52 7.60
CA THR A 15 -13.48 6.87 6.37
C THR A 15 -13.38 5.37 6.62
N PHE A 16 -13.44 4.57 5.57
CA PHE A 16 -13.26 3.13 5.69
C PHE A 16 -12.06 2.67 4.90
N ILE A 17 -11.28 1.80 5.52
CA ILE A 17 -10.16 1.12 4.89
C ILE A 17 -10.48 -0.36 4.74
N THR A 18 -9.99 -0.95 3.65
CA THR A 18 -10.18 -2.37 3.33
C THR A 18 -8.84 -3.02 3.02
N THR A 19 -8.76 -4.32 3.24
CA THR A 19 -7.57 -5.09 2.83
C THR A 19 -7.36 -4.98 1.32
N GLY A 20 -6.11 -4.77 0.91
CA GLY A 20 -5.70 -4.57 -0.48
C GLY A 20 -5.76 -3.11 -0.96
N GLN A 21 -6.35 -2.20 -0.18
CA GLN A 21 -6.42 -0.79 -0.50
C GLN A 21 -5.09 -0.08 -0.21
N HIS A 22 -4.77 0.95 -0.99
CA HIS A 22 -3.64 1.83 -0.71
C HIS A 22 -4.10 3.02 0.13
N ILE A 23 -3.24 3.44 1.05
CA ILE A 23 -3.52 4.45 2.06
C ILE A 23 -2.33 5.40 2.22
N LEU A 24 -2.63 6.63 2.63
CA LEU A 24 -1.68 7.59 3.17
C LEU A 24 -1.65 7.48 4.68
N ILE A 25 -0.46 7.47 5.25
CA ILE A 25 -0.20 7.37 6.68
C ILE A 25 0.56 8.62 7.09
N GLU A 26 0.21 9.18 8.24
CA GLU A 26 0.91 10.30 8.84
C GLU A 26 2.41 9.98 8.98
N GLY A 27 3.24 10.95 8.61
CA GLY A 27 4.69 10.84 8.66
C GLY A 27 5.32 12.07 9.30
N GLU A 28 6.64 12.16 9.21
CA GLU A 28 7.39 13.31 9.75
C GLU A 28 7.19 14.59 8.93
N ASP A 29 6.88 14.44 7.64
CA ASP A 29 6.60 15.53 6.70
C ASP A 29 5.10 15.54 6.37
N GLU A 30 4.40 16.56 6.85
CA GLU A 30 2.96 16.74 6.63
C GLU A 30 2.60 16.87 5.14
N ASP A 31 3.51 17.40 4.32
CA ASP A 31 3.31 17.56 2.87
C ASP A 31 3.59 16.25 2.11
N ASN A 32 4.37 15.33 2.70
CA ASN A 32 4.77 14.06 2.10
C ASN A 32 4.43 12.86 3.01
N PRO A 33 3.13 12.56 3.21
CA PRO A 33 2.72 11.45 4.05
C PRO A 33 3.16 10.10 3.46
N TYR A 34 3.49 9.14 4.32
CA TYR A 34 3.92 7.81 3.89
C TYR A 34 2.83 7.10 3.09
N VAL A 35 3.25 6.21 2.19
CA VAL A 35 2.34 5.47 1.32
C VAL A 35 2.46 3.98 1.60
N ALA A 36 1.32 3.32 1.79
CA ALA A 36 1.30 1.89 2.04
C ALA A 36 0.08 1.19 1.45
N LYS A 37 0.17 -0.12 1.26
CA LYS A 37 -0.96 -1.00 0.92
C LYS A 37 -1.36 -1.81 2.15
N VAL A 38 -2.63 -1.79 2.50
CA VAL A 38 -3.16 -2.60 3.61
C VAL A 38 -3.07 -4.08 3.23
N VAL A 39 -2.30 -4.87 3.96
CA VAL A 39 -2.20 -6.32 3.78
C VAL A 39 -3.15 -7.06 4.71
N ARG A 40 -3.27 -6.65 5.97
CA ARG A 40 -4.20 -7.25 6.95
C ARG A 40 -4.72 -6.20 7.92
N LEU A 41 -5.90 -6.46 8.47
CA LEU A 41 -6.55 -5.60 9.47
C LEU A 41 -6.87 -6.40 10.73
N PHE A 42 -6.43 -5.88 11.87
CA PHE A 42 -6.61 -6.44 13.20
C PHE A 42 -7.35 -5.46 14.11
N GLY A 43 -8.06 -6.01 15.10
CA GLY A 43 -8.70 -5.28 16.17
C GLY A 43 -8.71 -6.15 17.40
N ASP A 44 -8.43 -5.57 18.56
CA ASP A 44 -8.52 -6.27 19.83
C ASP A 44 -9.99 -6.54 20.22
N GLU A 45 -10.20 -7.44 21.19
CA GLU A 45 -11.55 -7.82 21.64
C GLU A 45 -12.32 -6.64 22.26
N SER A 46 -11.59 -5.62 22.74
CA SER A 46 -12.15 -4.38 23.28
C SER A 46 -12.60 -3.39 22.20
N GLY A 47 -12.11 -3.56 20.96
CA GLY A 47 -12.33 -2.66 19.83
C GLY A 47 -11.63 -1.30 19.95
N GLN A 48 -10.82 -1.10 20.99
CA GLN A 48 -10.10 0.14 21.27
C GLN A 48 -8.78 0.22 20.51
N GLN A 49 -8.12 -0.91 20.24
CA GLN A 49 -6.87 -0.94 19.49
C GLN A 49 -7.06 -1.65 18.15
N LYS A 50 -6.98 -0.86 17.08
CA LYS A 50 -7.07 -1.34 15.70
C LYS A 50 -5.72 -1.16 15.03
N LYS A 51 -5.21 -2.23 14.44
CA LYS A 51 -3.92 -2.25 13.74
C LYS A 51 -4.07 -2.71 12.30
N ALA A 52 -3.20 -2.24 11.44
CA ALA A 52 -3.09 -2.68 10.06
C ALA A 52 -1.67 -3.17 9.79
N VAL A 53 -1.54 -4.37 9.22
CA VAL A 53 -0.27 -4.75 8.57
C VAL A 53 -0.27 -4.11 7.21
N VAL A 54 0.79 -3.39 6.89
CA VAL A 54 0.91 -2.66 5.65
C VAL A 54 2.17 -3.01 4.90
N GLN A 55 2.10 -2.98 3.58
CA GLN A 55 3.23 -3.08 2.67
C GLN A 55 3.63 -1.66 2.26
N TRP A 56 4.85 -1.27 2.60
CA TRP A 56 5.34 0.10 2.37
C TRP A 56 5.71 0.38 0.92
N PHE A 57 5.60 1.67 0.57
CA PHE A 57 6.17 2.26 -0.62
C PHE A 57 7.03 3.46 -0.21
N PHE A 58 8.11 3.67 -0.94
CA PHE A 58 8.97 4.83 -0.78
C PHE A 58 8.57 5.94 -1.75
N ARG A 59 8.49 7.16 -1.26
CA ARG A 59 8.49 8.35 -2.12
C ARG A 59 9.89 8.65 -2.65
N VAL A 60 9.94 9.47 -3.68
CA VAL A 60 11.20 10.02 -4.19
C VAL A 60 11.97 10.77 -3.11
N SER A 61 11.28 11.57 -2.29
CA SER A 61 11.87 12.34 -1.18
C SER A 61 12.47 11.46 -0.08
N GLU A 62 11.95 10.25 0.09
CA GLU A 62 12.38 9.30 1.13
C GLU A 62 13.61 8.48 0.73
N VAL A 63 13.99 8.49 -0.57
CA VAL A 63 15.20 7.80 -1.03
C VAL A 63 16.41 8.74 -0.86
N PRO A 64 17.51 8.27 -0.23
CA PRO A 64 18.70 9.09 -0.07
C PRO A 64 19.22 9.66 -1.40
N LEU A 65 19.50 10.97 -1.44
CA LEU A 65 19.96 11.66 -2.66
C LEU A 65 21.16 10.99 -3.33
N SER A 66 22.09 10.45 -2.53
CA SER A 66 23.27 9.72 -3.01
C SER A 66 22.93 8.44 -3.79
N LYS A 67 21.74 7.87 -3.55
CA LYS A 67 21.21 6.67 -4.21
C LYS A 67 20.27 6.99 -5.35
N MET A 68 19.71 8.19 -5.41
CA MET A 68 18.78 8.59 -6.47
C MET A 68 19.41 8.47 -7.87
N LYS A 69 20.72 8.71 -8.01
CA LYS A 69 21.45 8.49 -9.28
C LYS A 69 21.37 7.06 -9.83
N LEU A 70 21.07 6.07 -8.98
CA LEU A 70 20.90 4.67 -9.41
C LEU A 70 19.60 4.45 -10.17
N LEU A 71 18.64 5.38 -10.08
CA LEU A 71 17.42 5.35 -10.89
C LEU A 71 17.73 5.54 -12.38
N GLY A 72 18.86 6.21 -12.72
CA GLY A 72 19.33 6.41 -14.09
C GLY A 72 18.50 7.40 -14.92
N ARG A 73 17.51 8.04 -14.32
CA ARG A 73 16.64 9.06 -14.92
C ARG A 73 16.08 9.99 -13.84
N GLU A 74 15.46 11.08 -14.27
CA GLU A 74 14.69 11.93 -13.37
C GLU A 74 13.43 11.20 -12.88
N PRO A 75 13.16 11.17 -11.56
CA PRO A 75 11.94 10.58 -11.02
C PRO A 75 10.72 11.47 -11.32
N HIS A 76 9.56 10.85 -11.51
CA HIS A 76 8.32 11.62 -11.67
C HIS A 76 7.81 12.09 -10.28
N PRO A 77 7.21 13.29 -10.14
CA PRO A 77 6.78 13.81 -8.84
C PRO A 77 5.78 12.91 -8.08
N LYS A 78 4.93 12.21 -8.83
CA LYS A 78 3.94 11.23 -8.31
C LYS A 78 4.45 9.78 -8.32
N GLU A 79 5.75 9.55 -8.59
CA GLU A 79 6.34 8.23 -8.58
C GLU A 79 6.63 7.77 -7.15
N ILE A 80 6.28 6.52 -6.88
CA ILE A 80 6.61 5.82 -5.64
C ILE A 80 7.27 4.48 -5.99
N PHE A 81 7.98 3.90 -5.03
CA PHE A 81 8.76 2.68 -5.19
C PHE A 81 8.29 1.62 -4.21
N PHE A 82 7.98 0.42 -4.69
CA PHE A 82 7.57 -0.68 -3.81
C PHE A 82 8.72 -1.09 -2.88
N TYR A 83 8.53 -1.11 -1.57
CA TYR A 83 9.59 -1.52 -0.66
C TYR A 83 9.77 -3.04 -0.67
N HIS A 84 10.93 -3.52 -1.13
CA HIS A 84 11.26 -4.94 -1.20
C HIS A 84 12.41 -5.28 -0.25
N GLY A 85 12.12 -5.33 1.05
CA GLY A 85 13.08 -5.62 2.11
C GLY A 85 12.57 -6.65 3.12
N ARG A 86 13.42 -7.04 4.09
CA ARG A 86 13.06 -8.04 5.12
C ARG A 86 11.97 -7.59 6.11
N SER A 87 11.72 -6.29 6.19
CA SER A 87 10.68 -5.67 7.02
C SER A 87 9.68 -4.91 6.15
N SER A 88 9.34 -5.47 4.98
CA SER A 88 8.41 -4.84 4.04
C SER A 88 6.99 -4.72 4.57
N GLU A 89 6.63 -5.63 5.49
CA GLU A 89 5.38 -5.63 6.22
C GLU A 89 5.61 -5.14 7.65
N ASP A 90 4.88 -4.11 8.06
CA ASP A 90 4.95 -3.55 9.41
C ASP A 90 3.54 -3.26 9.96
N ASP A 91 3.40 -3.18 11.28
CA ASP A 91 2.13 -2.94 11.97
C ASP A 91 1.99 -1.45 12.27
N VAL A 92 0.95 -0.83 11.72
CA VAL A 92 0.61 0.58 12.00
C VAL A 92 -0.71 0.68 12.74
N ASP A 93 -0.81 1.68 13.62
CA ASP A 93 -2.07 2.02 14.25
C ASP A 93 -3.02 2.64 13.23
N VAL A 94 -4.28 2.23 13.28
CA VAL A 94 -5.28 2.66 12.28
C VAL A 94 -5.61 4.16 12.40
N GLU A 95 -5.29 4.77 13.54
CA GLU A 95 -5.48 6.20 13.80
C GLU A 95 -4.48 7.08 13.04
N SER A 96 -3.29 6.57 12.70
CA SER A 96 -2.31 7.31 11.88
C SER A 96 -2.66 7.32 10.38
N ILE A 97 -3.71 6.60 9.99
CA ILE A 97 -4.14 6.53 8.59
C ILE A 97 -4.92 7.79 8.23
N LEU A 98 -4.39 8.57 7.29
CA LEU A 98 -4.98 9.84 6.87
C LEU A 98 -6.15 9.61 5.91
N ARG A 99 -5.93 8.83 4.84
CA ARG A 99 -6.97 8.55 3.82
C ARG A 99 -6.55 7.43 2.86
N PRO A 100 -7.50 6.81 2.16
CA PRO A 100 -7.21 6.04 0.96
C PRO A 100 -6.58 6.88 -0.15
N VAL A 101 -5.74 6.25 -0.97
CA VAL A 101 -5.13 6.84 -2.17
C VAL A 101 -5.16 5.85 -3.32
N GLN A 102 -5.18 6.36 -4.55
CA GLN A 102 -5.07 5.53 -5.74
C GLN A 102 -3.60 5.29 -6.07
N VAL A 103 -3.22 4.02 -6.24
CA VAL A 103 -1.89 3.63 -6.73
C VAL A 103 -2.05 2.78 -7.96
N GLN A 104 -1.35 3.14 -9.03
CA GLN A 104 -1.35 2.41 -10.29
C GLN A 104 0.03 1.86 -10.60
N HIS A 105 0.09 0.55 -10.86
CA HIS A 105 1.29 -0.07 -11.41
C HIS A 105 1.42 0.27 -12.91
N LEU A 106 2.60 0.68 -13.32
CA LEU A 106 2.96 0.93 -14.71
C LEU A 106 4.13 0.02 -15.09
N GLU A 107 4.15 -0.41 -16.35
CA GLU A 107 5.32 -1.10 -16.90
C GLU A 107 6.56 -0.21 -16.84
N ALA A 108 7.73 -0.81 -16.63
CA ALA A 108 8.97 -0.06 -16.41
C ALA A 108 9.32 0.91 -17.56
N ALA A 109 8.98 0.54 -18.80
CA ALA A 109 9.20 1.34 -20.00
C ALA A 109 8.02 2.24 -20.39
N ALA A 110 6.86 2.10 -19.75
CA ALA A 110 5.69 2.93 -20.08
C ALA A 110 5.93 4.38 -19.64
N PRO A 111 5.46 5.39 -20.39
CA PRO A 111 5.46 6.77 -19.91
C PRO A 111 4.52 6.93 -18.71
N PHE A 112 4.73 7.98 -17.91
CA PHE A 112 3.73 8.37 -16.90
C PHE A 112 2.55 9.05 -17.61
N PRO A 113 1.30 8.75 -17.23
CA PRO A 113 0.15 9.41 -17.81
C PRO A 113 0.04 10.85 -17.30
N ASP A 114 -0.43 11.75 -18.16
CA ASP A 114 -0.84 13.09 -17.79
C ASP A 114 -2.19 12.99 -17.05
N SER A 115 -2.15 12.92 -15.72
CA SER A 115 -3.36 12.86 -14.88
C SER A 115 -3.30 13.89 -13.76
N ASP A 116 -4.37 14.70 -13.70
CA ASP A 116 -4.65 15.67 -12.63
C ASP A 116 -5.16 15.02 -11.35
N ASP A 117 -5.46 13.71 -11.36
CA ASP A 117 -5.94 13.00 -10.18
C ASP A 117 -4.82 12.75 -9.16
N ASP A 118 -5.22 12.59 -7.90
CA ASP A 118 -4.41 12.21 -6.73
C ASP A 118 -3.85 10.76 -6.81
N THR A 119 -3.50 10.30 -8.02
CA THR A 119 -2.99 8.96 -8.29
C THR A 119 -1.47 8.94 -8.22
N LEU A 120 -0.93 7.98 -7.47
CA LEU A 120 0.49 7.68 -7.41
C LEU A 120 0.84 6.51 -8.34
N TYR A 121 2.06 6.51 -8.86
CA TYR A 121 2.50 5.54 -9.85
C TYR A 121 3.69 4.74 -9.36
N VAL A 122 3.65 3.43 -9.56
CA VAL A 122 4.76 2.54 -9.19
C VAL A 122 5.22 1.74 -10.39
N LYS A 123 6.54 1.70 -10.60
CA LYS A 123 7.22 0.94 -11.68
C LYS A 123 8.30 0.01 -11.15
N LEU A 124 8.98 0.47 -10.11
CA LEU A 124 10.19 -0.16 -9.60
C LEU A 124 10.00 -0.48 -8.13
N SER A 125 10.72 -1.49 -7.67
CA SER A 125 10.94 -1.74 -6.26
C SER A 125 12.26 -1.13 -5.79
N TRP A 126 12.32 -0.84 -4.49
CA TRP A 126 13.49 -0.32 -3.79
C TRP A 126 13.80 -1.23 -2.60
N ASP A 127 15.05 -1.72 -2.50
CA ASP A 127 15.51 -2.63 -1.44
C ASP A 127 16.50 -1.97 -0.45
N LEU A 128 16.48 -0.63 -0.38
CA LEU A 128 17.47 0.23 0.31
C LEU A 128 18.88 0.25 -0.33
N LYS A 129 19.11 -0.53 -1.41
CA LYS A 129 20.41 -0.59 -2.09
C LYS A 129 20.32 -0.22 -3.56
N THR A 130 19.35 -0.77 -4.28
CA THR A 130 19.15 -0.61 -5.72
C THR A 130 17.67 -0.59 -6.10
N PHE A 131 17.38 -0.01 -7.25
CA PHE A 131 16.08 -0.12 -7.90
C PHE A 131 16.03 -1.41 -8.74
N ARG A 132 14.85 -2.03 -8.81
CA ARG A 132 14.59 -3.20 -9.66
C ARG A 132 13.22 -3.06 -10.31
N VAL A 133 13.04 -3.69 -11.47
CA VAL A 133 11.70 -3.78 -12.08
C VAL A 133 10.78 -4.50 -11.11
N LEU A 134 9.64 -3.87 -10.83
CA LEU A 134 8.64 -4.47 -9.96
C LEU A 134 7.95 -5.61 -10.71
N ASP A 135 7.90 -6.78 -10.07
CA ASP A 135 7.08 -7.88 -10.57
C ASP A 135 5.60 -7.56 -10.31
N PRO A 136 4.73 -7.49 -11.35
CA PRO A 136 3.30 -7.25 -11.18
C PRO A 136 2.63 -8.25 -10.23
N ALA A 137 3.16 -9.46 -10.10
CA ALA A 137 2.65 -10.48 -9.19
C ALA A 137 2.71 -10.04 -7.71
N LEU A 138 3.65 -9.16 -7.34
CA LEU A 138 3.75 -8.60 -5.98
C LEU A 138 2.70 -7.51 -5.71
N MET A 139 2.22 -6.85 -6.77
CA MET A 139 1.15 -5.85 -6.67
C MET A 139 -0.24 -6.49 -6.64
N ALA A 140 -0.37 -7.70 -7.18
CA ALA A 140 -1.61 -8.46 -7.13
C ALA A 140 -1.96 -8.76 -5.67
N SER A 141 -3.11 -8.26 -5.20
CA SER A 141 -3.67 -8.72 -3.93
C SER A 141 -3.89 -10.23 -4.03
N PRO A 142 -3.62 -11.03 -2.98
CA PRO A 142 -4.06 -12.41 -2.97
C PRO A 142 -5.57 -12.38 -3.23
N ARG A 143 -5.97 -12.85 -4.42
CA ARG A 143 -7.38 -13.10 -4.69
C ARG A 143 -7.81 -13.97 -3.54
N HIS A 144 -8.84 -13.56 -2.80
CA HIS A 144 -9.55 -14.50 -1.96
C HIS A 144 -9.86 -15.67 -2.89
N ALA A 145 -9.16 -16.78 -2.71
CA ALA A 145 -9.59 -18.03 -3.27
C ALA A 145 -10.96 -18.21 -2.62
N ASN A 146 -12.02 -17.88 -3.37
CA ASN A 146 -13.33 -18.39 -3.06
C ASN A 146 -13.10 -19.88 -2.92
N SER A 147 -13.14 -20.36 -1.68
CA SER A 147 -13.15 -21.78 -1.37
C SER A 147 -14.50 -22.31 -1.84
N SER A 148 -14.65 -22.43 -3.15
CA SER A 148 -15.66 -23.27 -3.77
C SER A 148 -15.17 -24.70 -3.61
N LEU A 149 -15.19 -25.20 -2.37
CA LEU A 149 -15.21 -26.63 -2.15
C LEU A 149 -16.46 -27.17 -2.86
N PRO A 150 -16.35 -28.17 -3.75
CA PRO A 150 -17.53 -28.83 -4.26
C PRO A 150 -18.26 -29.49 -3.07
N PRO A 151 -19.60 -29.44 -3.02
CA PRO A 151 -20.33 -30.10 -1.94
C PRO A 151 -20.03 -31.60 -1.98
N SER A 152 -19.60 -32.15 -0.84
CA SER A 152 -19.42 -33.58 -0.65
C SER A 152 -20.73 -34.31 -0.97
N PRO A 153 -20.67 -35.48 -1.65
CA PRO A 153 -21.88 -36.26 -1.91
C PRO A 153 -22.47 -36.79 -0.59
N PRO A 154 -23.81 -36.90 -0.47
CA PRO A 154 -24.44 -37.43 0.73
C PRO A 154 -24.12 -38.92 0.88
N CYS A 155 -23.57 -39.30 2.04
CA CYS A 155 -23.54 -40.69 2.47
C CYS A 155 -24.98 -41.22 2.54
N SER A 156 -25.26 -42.27 1.77
CA SER A 156 -26.51 -43.02 1.87
C SER A 156 -26.39 -44.14 2.92
N PRO A 157 -27.51 -44.55 3.54
CA PRO A 157 -27.58 -45.37 4.76
C PRO A 157 -27.21 -46.84 4.56
#